data_AF-A0A919HZH6-F1
#
_entry.id   AF-A0A919HZH6-F1
#
_cell.length_a   1.000
_cell.length_b   1.000
_cell.length_c   1.000
_cell.angle_alpha   90.00
_cell.angle_beta   90.00
_cell.angle_gamma   90.00
#
_symmetry.space_group_name_H-M   'P 1'
#
loop_
_entity.id
_entity.type
_entity.pdbx_description
1 polymer ?
#
loop_
_entity_poly.entity_id
_entity_poly.type
_entity_poly.pdbx_seq_one_letter_code
_entity_poly.pdbx_strand_id
1 'polypeptide(L)'
;MPLLGICGGYQMLGETIIDEVESGLGAQPGLGVLKTVTHFAQHKTTTRAGDPGSALPDWLADAAGLRVSGYEIHMGETRRGQAARPCCSCIKRGRQ
;
A
#
# COMPACT_ATOMS: atom_id res chain seq x y z
N MET A 1 -20.21 -5.50 -0.05
CA MET A 1 -19.15 -6.52 -0.23
C MET A 1 -17.81 -5.90 0.15
N PRO A 2 -16.94 -6.58 0.91
CA PRO A 2 -15.60 -6.07 1.21
C PRO A 2 -14.69 -6.13 -0.04
N LEU A 3 -13.73 -5.21 -0.12
CA LEU A 3 -12.71 -5.17 -1.19
C LEU A 3 -11.31 -5.24 -0.55
N LEU A 4 -10.44 -6.05 -1.15
CA LEU A 4 -9.03 -6.14 -0.78
C LEU A 4 -8.17 -5.94 -2.02
N GLY A 5 -7.40 -4.85 -2.03
CA GLY A 5 -6.39 -4.59 -3.07
C GLY A 5 -4.99 -4.93 -2.56
N ILE A 6 -4.19 -5.59 -3.39
CA ILE A 6 -2.78 -5.92 -3.09
C ILE A 6 -1.88 -5.32 -4.18
N CYS A 7 -0.82 -4.63 -3.76
CA CYS A 7 0.14 -3.98 -4.66
C CYS A 7 -0.56 -3.08 -5.72
N GLY A 8 -0.36 -3.34 -7.02
CA GLY A 8 -1.02 -2.61 -8.10
C GLY A 8 -2.55 -2.58 -7.98
N GLY A 9 -3.17 -3.63 -7.44
CA GLY A 9 -4.60 -3.66 -7.16
C GLY A 9 -5.03 -2.61 -6.12
N TYR A 10 -4.23 -2.36 -5.08
CA TYR A 10 -4.49 -1.29 -4.12
C TYR A 10 -4.33 0.10 -4.74
N GLN A 11 -3.34 0.25 -5.63
CA GLN A 11 -3.08 1.51 -6.32
C GLN A 11 -4.22 1.88 -7.27
N MET A 12 -4.73 0.90 -8.02
CA MET A 12 -5.89 1.07 -8.91
C MET A 12 -7.19 1.44 -8.18
N LEU A 13 -7.35 1.05 -6.92
CA LEU A 13 -8.50 1.46 -6.11
C LEU A 13 -8.47 2.93 -5.70
N GLY A 14 -7.32 3.61 -5.82
CA GLY A 14 -7.15 5.01 -5.48
C GLY A 14 -7.84 5.98 -6.43
N GLU A 15 -7.69 7.27 -6.16
CA GLU A 15 -8.20 8.36 -7.00
C GLU A 15 -7.31 8.56 -8.23
N THR A 16 -5.98 8.46 -8.06
CA THR A 16 -5.02 8.77 -9.11
C THR A 16 -3.75 7.95 -8.97
N ILE A 17 -3.23 7.49 -10.11
CA ILE A 17 -1.91 6.87 -10.24
C ILE A 17 -1.07 7.78 -11.13
N ILE A 18 0.06 8.25 -10.62
CA ILE A 18 0.97 9.16 -11.33
C ILE A 18 2.22 8.37 -11.67
N ASP A 19 2.36 8.03 -12.95
CA ASP A 19 3.44 7.20 -13.45
C ASP A 19 4.17 7.87 -14.63
N GLU A 20 5.27 8.53 -14.28
CA GLU A 20 6.19 9.16 -15.24
C GLU A 20 7.41 8.27 -15.54
N VAL A 21 7.48 7.07 -14.94
CA VAL A 21 8.69 6.23 -14.93
C VAL A 21 8.50 4.92 -15.68
N GLU A 22 7.49 4.11 -15.33
CA GLU A 22 7.26 2.82 -15.99
C GLU A 22 6.55 2.99 -17.34
N SER A 23 5.36 3.60 -17.32
CA SER A 23 4.56 3.83 -18.52
C SER A 23 4.83 5.17 -19.19
N GLY A 24 5.29 6.17 -18.42
CA GLY A 24 5.45 7.55 -18.90
C GLY A 24 4.14 8.25 -19.23
N LEU A 25 2.99 7.70 -18.80
CA LEU A 25 1.66 8.24 -19.10
C LEU A 25 1.24 9.38 -18.17
N GLY A 26 2.06 9.72 -17.17
CA GLY A 26 1.78 10.75 -16.19
C GLY A 26 0.60 10.37 -15.29
N ALA A 27 -0.29 11.31 -15.01
CA ALA A 27 -1.44 11.09 -14.14
C ALA A 27 -2.56 10.33 -14.87
N GLN A 28 -2.95 9.18 -14.33
CA GLN A 28 -4.06 8.35 -14.79
C GLN A 28 -5.12 8.20 -13.69
N PRO A 29 -6.42 8.24 -14.05
CA PRO A 29 -7.49 8.03 -13.08
C PRO A 29 -7.47 6.60 -12.54
N GLY A 30 -7.64 6.46 -11.23
CA GLY A 30 -7.97 5.17 -10.62
C GLY A 30 -9.48 4.94 -10.57
N LEU A 31 -9.91 3.91 -9.85
CA LEU A 31 -11.33 3.58 -9.64
C LEU A 31 -12.03 4.52 -8.66
N GLY A 32 -11.28 5.33 -7.89
CA GLY A 32 -11.84 6.33 -6.97
C GLY A 32 -12.54 5.75 -5.74
N VAL A 33 -12.31 4.46 -5.43
CA VAL A 33 -12.93 3.78 -4.28
C VAL A 33 -12.26 4.20 -2.97
N LEU A 34 -10.95 4.45 -3.00
CA LEU A 34 -10.13 4.88 -1.88
C LEU A 34 -9.59 6.29 -2.12
N LYS A 35 -9.61 7.12 -1.07
CA LYS A 35 -8.98 8.45 -1.08
C LYS A 35 -7.45 8.34 -0.97
N THR A 36 -6.82 7.85 -2.03
CA THR A 36 -5.38 7.64 -2.11
C THR A 36 -4.84 8.10 -3.46
N VAL A 37 -3.59 8.59 -3.44
CA VAL A 37 -2.82 8.94 -4.64
C VAL A 37 -1.52 8.16 -4.60
N THR A 38 -1.16 7.50 -5.70
CA THR A 38 0.10 6.76 -5.82
C THR A 38 1.01 7.44 -6.83
N HIS A 39 2.25 7.72 -6.45
CA HIS A 39 3.30 8.19 -7.34
C HIS A 39 4.33 7.11 -7.58
N PHE A 40 4.67 6.81 -8.83
CA PHE A 40 5.77 5.90 -9.13
C PHE A 40 7.09 6.63 -8.98
N ALA A 41 7.96 6.12 -8.11
CA ALA A 41 9.30 6.62 -7.90
C ALA A 41 10.29 5.90 -8.83
N GLN A 42 11.40 6.57 -9.16
CA GLN A 42 12.46 5.99 -9.98
C GLN A 42 13.15 4.78 -9.34
N HIS A 43 13.18 4.75 -8.01
CA HIS A 43 13.87 3.70 -7.25
C HIS A 43 12.87 2.66 -6.78
N LYS A 44 13.19 1.39 -7.06
CA LYS A 44 12.43 0.25 -6.57
C LYS A 44 12.76 -0.03 -5.11
N THR A 45 11.75 0.03 -4.25
CA THR A 45 11.84 -0.48 -2.89
C THR A 45 11.82 -2.00 -2.95
N THR A 46 12.89 -2.65 -2.46
CA THR A 46 12.95 -4.10 -2.22
C THR A 46 13.51 -4.32 -0.83
N THR A 47 12.64 -4.51 0.15
CA THR A 47 13.05 -4.65 1.56
C THR A 47 12.21 -5.68 2.28
N ARG A 48 12.77 -6.29 3.33
CA ARG A 48 12.01 -7.19 4.20
C ARG A 48 11.20 -6.35 5.17
N ALA A 49 9.91 -6.64 5.25
CA ALA A 49 9.01 -5.97 6.17
C ALA A 49 8.21 -6.99 6.98
N GLY A 50 7.73 -6.57 8.14
CA GLY A 50 6.84 -7.39 8.94
C GLY A 50 6.09 -6.60 9.98
N ASP A 51 4.94 -7.12 10.37
CA ASP A 51 4.15 -6.64 11.48
C ASP A 51 4.39 -7.56 12.69
N PRO A 52 4.86 -7.03 13.84
CA PRO A 52 5.06 -7.82 15.05
C PRO A 52 3.77 -8.31 15.73
N GLY A 53 2.59 -7.97 15.19
CA GLY A 53 1.29 -8.35 15.72
C GLY A 53 0.48 -7.14 16.13
N SER A 54 0.16 -6.26 15.18
CA SER A 54 -0.58 -5.03 15.44
C SER A 54 -2.09 -5.27 15.64
N ALA A 55 -2.76 -4.27 16.20
CA ALA A 55 -4.21 -4.24 16.25
C ALA A 55 -4.75 -4.09 14.83
N LEU A 56 -5.72 -4.94 14.49
CA LEU A 56 -6.38 -4.94 13.18
C LEU A 56 -7.81 -4.43 13.35
N PRO A 57 -8.46 -3.97 12.26
CA PRO A 57 -9.87 -3.63 12.29
C PRO A 57 -10.75 -4.78 12.81
N ASP A 58 -11.90 -4.47 13.42
CA ASP A 58 -12.77 -5.46 14.08
C ASP A 58 -13.16 -6.64 13.18
N TRP A 59 -13.35 -6.40 11.89
CA TRP A 59 -13.68 -7.44 10.92
C TRP A 59 -12.51 -8.39 10.60
N LEU A 60 -11.32 -8.11 11.11
CA LEU A 60 -10.12 -8.94 11.07
C LEU A 60 -9.59 -9.27 12.48
N ALA A 61 -10.42 -9.12 13.52
CA ALA A 61 -10.01 -9.28 14.92
C ALA A 61 -9.43 -10.67 15.24
N ASP A 62 -9.92 -11.73 14.60
CA ASP A 62 -9.41 -13.09 14.78
C ASP A 62 -7.94 -13.26 14.35
N ALA A 63 -7.45 -12.35 13.51
CA ALA A 63 -6.05 -12.30 13.08
C ALA A 63 -5.20 -11.31 13.89
N ALA A 64 -5.81 -10.57 14.83
CA ALA A 64 -5.08 -9.59 15.64
C ALA A 64 -3.99 -10.28 16.48
N GLY A 65 -2.80 -9.67 16.53
CA GLY A 65 -1.65 -10.23 17.24
C GLY A 65 -0.87 -11.31 16.47
N LEU A 66 -1.36 -11.79 15.32
CA LEU A 66 -0.58 -12.67 14.45
C LEU A 66 0.61 -11.91 13.85
N ARG A 67 1.79 -12.54 13.89
CA ARG A 67 2.99 -11.99 13.27
C ARG A 67 2.98 -12.23 11.77
N VAL A 68 3.20 -11.17 11.00
CA VAL A 68 3.28 -11.24 9.54
C VAL A 68 4.69 -10.84 9.11
N SER A 69 5.27 -11.58 8.16
CA SER A 69 6.55 -11.20 7.55
C SER A 69 6.51 -11.45 6.06
N GLY A 70 7.20 -10.60 5.31
CA GLY A 70 7.28 -10.68 3.86
C GLY A 70 8.27 -9.69 3.28
N TYR A 71 8.15 -9.46 1.98
CA TYR A 71 8.95 -8.49 1.24
C TYR A 71 8.04 -7.42 0.66
N GLU A 72 8.49 -6.17 0.75
CA GLU A 72 7.93 -5.06 -0.01
C GLU A 72 8.73 -4.94 -1.30
N ILE A 73 8.04 -5.03 -2.44
CA ILE A 73 8.63 -4.93 -3.78
C ILE A 73 7.75 -4.00 -4.59
N HIS A 74 8.05 -2.71 -4.59
CA HIS A 74 7.24 -1.70 -5.29
C HIS A 74 8.06 -0.45 -5.65
N MET A 75 7.63 0.24 -6.70
CA MET A 75 8.09 1.60 -7.05
C MET A 75 7.07 2.68 -6.65
N GLY A 76 5.80 2.30 -6.47
CA GLY A 76 4.74 3.23 -6.07
C GLY A 76 4.85 3.66 -4.60
N GLU A 77 4.81 4.96 -4.36
CA GLU A 77 4.61 5.57 -3.04
C GLU A 77 3.17 6.08 -2.94
N THR A 78 2.39 5.47 -2.03
CA THR A 78 0.96 5.79 -1.90
C THR A 78 0.71 6.68 -0.69
N ARG A 79 0.16 7.87 -0.93
CA ARG A 79 -0.33 8.78 0.11
C ARG A 79 -1.81 8.53 0.36
N ARG A 80 -2.15 8.35 1.63
CA ARG A 80 -3.54 8.18 2.10
C ARG A 80 -4.15 9.52 2.50
N GLY A 81 -5.46 9.68 2.28
CA GLY A 81 -6.24 10.78 2.84
C GLY A 81 -6.27 10.73 4.38
N GLN A 82 -6.50 11.89 5.01
CA GLN A 82 -6.36 12.05 6.47
C GLN A 82 -7.24 11.09 7.31
N ALA A 83 -8.43 10.74 6.82
CA ALA A 83 -9.35 9.85 7.53
C ALA A 83 -9.04 8.35 7.34
N ALA A 84 -8.14 7.99 6.42
CA ALA A 84 -7.86 6.60 6.10
C ALA A 84 -6.89 5.99 7.10
N ARG A 85 -7.32 4.90 7.74
CA ARG A 85 -6.48 4.12 8.66
C ARG A 85 -5.66 3.08 7.88
N PRO A 86 -4.37 2.87 8.23
CA PRO A 86 -3.61 1.75 7.69
C PRO A 86 -4.23 0.42 8.12
N CYS A 87 -4.07 -0.61 7.29
CA CYS A 87 -4.51 -1.98 7.63
C CYS A 87 -3.70 -2.55 8.79
N CYS A 88 -2.39 -2.35 8.77
CA CYS A 88 -1.43 -2.81 9.77
C CYS A 88 -0.21 -1.87 9.83
N SER A 89 0.58 -1.99 10.90
CA SER A 89 1.85 -1.26 11.05
C SER A 89 3.02 -2.19 10.76
N CYS A 90 3.81 -1.88 9.72
CA CYS A 90 4.97 -2.69 9.33
C CYS A 90 6.28 -2.01 9.70
N ILE A 91 7.24 -2.81 10.14
CA ILE A 91 8.63 -2.40 10.38
C ILE A 91 9.48 -2.93 9.21
N LYS A 92 10.19 -2.03 8.54
CA LYS A 92 11.12 -2.36 7.46
C LYS A 92 12.51 -2.65 8.03
N ARG A 93 13.16 -3.71 7.56
CA ARG A 93 14.53 -4.08 7.95
C ARG A 93 15.46 -3.96 6.74
N GLY A 94 16.34 -2.94 6.79
CA GLY A 94 17.30 -2.64 5.73
C GLY A 94 16.80 -1.51 4.82
N ARG A 95 17.34 -0.31 5.02
CA ARG A 95 17.40 0.72 3.98
C ARG A 95 18.59 0.34 3.09
N GLN A 96 18.35 0.06 1.82
CA GLN A 96 19.37 0.24 0.79
C GLN A 96 18.90 1.41 -0.07
#